data_AF-A0A0Q7SR49-F1
#
_entry.id   AF-A0A0Q7SR49-F1
#
_cell.length_a   1.000
_cell.length_b   1.000
_cell.length_c   1.000
_cell.angle_alpha   90.00
_cell.angle_beta   90.00
_cell.angle_gamma   90.00
#
_symmetry.space_group_name_H-M   'P 1'
#
loop_
_entity.id
_entity.type
_entity.pdbx_description
1 polymer ?
#
loop_
_entity_poly.entity_id
_entity_poly.type
_entity_poly.pdbx_seq_one_letter_code
_entity_poly.pdbx_strand_id
1 'polypeptide(L)'
;MPSQFRRPDLIPDADPGVLRRWGVADCDRVDRGALTRSLTRLQHDEVAPPSDVARLVRHIRDRYHRALVEVIGDAVALATACETAHSGEEIWPHGLSDRLIEVLEALEHHQQREDAVVFPMLLAETPRAAGAARIMEAEHARIRRLLDALHSLTRGFEAPAGACAKWRVLLVLCCKINVDIREQMRLEECELFSAHIRDTTEDSVCSAAMFR
;
A
#
# COMPACT_ATOMS: atom_id res chain seq x y z
N MET A 1 28.54 -1.23 -0.48
CA MET A 1 28.41 -1.91 0.83
C MET A 1 27.15 -2.73 0.78
N PRO A 2 27.21 -4.08 0.90
CA PRO A 2 26.01 -4.90 0.85
C PRO A 2 25.20 -4.70 2.14
N SER A 3 23.91 -4.45 2.01
CA SER A 3 22.96 -4.29 3.12
C SER A 3 22.85 -5.61 3.92
N GLN A 4 23.29 -5.60 5.17
CA GLN A 4 23.37 -6.78 6.06
C GLN A 4 22.11 -7.02 6.91
N PHE A 5 20.93 -6.52 6.51
CA PHE A 5 19.68 -6.81 7.21
C PHE A 5 18.62 -7.33 6.25
N ARG A 6 18.87 -8.49 5.65
CA ARG A 6 17.82 -9.26 4.96
C ARG A 6 17.30 -10.29 5.96
N ARG A 7 16.10 -10.07 6.52
CA ARG A 7 15.44 -11.08 7.37
C ARG A 7 15.06 -12.28 6.49
N PRO A 8 15.58 -13.49 6.75
CA PRO A 8 15.26 -14.67 5.94
C PRO A 8 13.78 -15.04 5.95
N ASP A 9 13.05 -14.65 6.99
CA ASP A 9 11.66 -15.06 7.25
C ASP A 9 10.62 -14.21 6.50
N LEU A 10 11.04 -13.15 5.78
CA LEU A 10 10.16 -12.23 5.05
C LEU A 10 10.21 -12.38 3.53
N ILE A 11 11.00 -13.33 3.02
CA ILE A 11 10.97 -13.68 1.59
C ILE A 11 10.39 -15.09 1.50
N PRO A 12 9.06 -15.26 1.47
CA PRO A 12 8.53 -16.53 1.04
C PRO A 12 9.01 -16.75 -0.40
N ASP A 13 9.61 -17.92 -0.66
CA ASP A 13 9.64 -18.48 -2.01
C ASP A 13 8.28 -18.19 -2.65
N ALA A 14 8.27 -17.64 -3.87
CA ALA A 14 7.05 -17.13 -4.48
C ALA A 14 5.90 -18.12 -4.31
N ASP A 15 5.00 -17.85 -3.35
CA ASP A 15 4.04 -18.85 -2.88
C ASP A 15 3.19 -19.27 -4.08
N PRO A 16 3.30 -20.52 -4.57
CA PRO A 16 2.54 -20.97 -5.73
C PRO A 16 1.02 -20.81 -5.53
N GLY A 17 0.57 -20.76 -4.27
CA GLY A 17 -0.79 -20.40 -3.88
C GLY A 17 -1.20 -19.00 -4.31
N VAL A 18 -0.35 -17.99 -4.13
CA VAL A 18 -0.60 -16.60 -4.55
C VAL A 18 -0.78 -16.53 -6.06
N LEU A 19 0.13 -17.12 -6.84
CA LEU A 19 0.02 -17.06 -8.31
C LEU A 19 -1.26 -17.73 -8.81
N ARG A 20 -1.65 -18.87 -8.22
CA ARG A 20 -2.92 -19.54 -8.52
C ARG A 20 -4.13 -18.69 -8.11
N ARG A 21 -4.07 -18.03 -6.95
CA ARG A 21 -5.12 -17.09 -6.49
C ARG A 21 -5.38 -16.02 -7.53
N TRP A 22 -4.32 -15.49 -8.14
CA TRP A 22 -4.38 -14.47 -9.18
C TRP A 22 -4.61 -15.02 -10.59
N GLY A 23 -4.72 -16.35 -10.76
CA GLY A 23 -4.93 -16.99 -12.05
C GLY A 23 -3.73 -16.90 -13.00
N VAL A 24 -2.53 -16.66 -12.48
CA VAL A 24 -1.29 -16.38 -13.24
C VAL A 24 -0.12 -17.28 -12.81
N ALA A 25 -0.42 -18.54 -12.46
CA ALA A 25 0.60 -19.55 -12.14
C ALA A 25 1.59 -19.77 -13.30
N ASP A 26 1.11 -19.59 -14.53
CA ASP A 26 1.89 -19.63 -15.77
C ASP A 26 1.69 -18.30 -16.51
N CYS A 27 2.78 -17.69 -16.99
CA CYS A 27 2.74 -16.44 -17.77
C CYS A 27 1.96 -16.61 -19.08
N ASP A 28 2.00 -17.81 -19.68
CA ASP A 28 1.40 -18.10 -21.00
C ASP A 28 -0.03 -18.64 -20.89
N ARG A 29 -0.44 -19.06 -19.68
CA ARG A 29 -1.76 -19.66 -19.43
C ARG A 29 -2.45 -19.02 -18.24
N VAL A 30 -3.41 -18.14 -18.56
CA VAL A 30 -4.21 -17.41 -17.57
C VAL A 30 -5.52 -18.15 -17.27
N ASP A 31 -5.77 -18.46 -15.99
CA ASP A 31 -7.12 -18.81 -15.52
C ASP A 31 -7.95 -17.52 -15.40
N ARG A 32 -8.73 -17.25 -16.45
CA ARG A 32 -9.58 -16.05 -16.53
C ARG A 32 -10.59 -15.99 -15.39
N GLY A 33 -11.12 -17.12 -14.93
CA GLY A 33 -12.10 -17.16 -13.85
C GLY A 33 -11.47 -16.77 -12.52
N ALA A 34 -10.29 -17.31 -12.20
CA ALA A 34 -9.54 -16.94 -11.00
C ALA A 34 -9.10 -15.46 -11.05
N LEU A 35 -8.57 -15.02 -12.20
CA LEU A 35 -8.14 -13.64 -12.39
C LEU A 35 -9.31 -12.65 -12.20
N THR A 36 -10.46 -12.88 -12.84
CA THR A 36 -11.64 -12.00 -12.70
C THR A 36 -12.11 -11.92 -11.25
N ARG A 37 -12.21 -13.06 -10.55
CA ARG A 37 -12.57 -13.07 -9.12
C ARG A 37 -11.59 -12.26 -8.29
N SER A 38 -10.30 -12.36 -8.58
CA SER A 38 -9.25 -11.67 -7.82
C SER A 38 -9.20 -10.18 -8.08
N LEU A 39 -9.35 -9.75 -9.33
CA LEU A 39 -9.49 -8.32 -9.65
C LEU A 39 -10.76 -7.71 -9.03
N THR A 40 -11.86 -8.48 -9.01
CA THR A 40 -13.11 -8.02 -8.38
C THR A 40 -12.93 -7.78 -6.87
N ARG A 41 -12.10 -8.56 -6.17
CA ARG A 41 -11.79 -8.33 -4.75
C ARG A 41 -11.00 -7.04 -4.48
N LEU A 42 -10.32 -6.48 -5.48
CA LEU A 42 -9.66 -5.17 -5.35
C LEU A 42 -10.64 -4.01 -5.48
N GLN A 43 -11.80 -4.25 -6.09
CA GLN A 43 -12.84 -3.25 -6.21
C GLN A 43 -13.52 -3.08 -4.86
N HIS A 44 -13.73 -1.83 -4.49
CA HIS A 44 -14.44 -1.45 -3.29
C HIS A 44 -15.47 -0.41 -3.69
N ASP A 45 -16.64 -0.46 -3.07
CA ASP A 45 -17.68 0.53 -3.32
C ASP A 45 -17.20 1.92 -2.94
N GLU A 46 -17.44 2.91 -3.82
CA GLU A 46 -17.20 4.32 -3.54
C GLU A 46 -18.27 4.85 -2.58
N VAL A 47 -18.16 4.45 -1.31
CA VAL A 47 -19.00 4.96 -0.23
C VAL A 47 -18.27 6.12 0.44
N ALA A 48 -18.98 7.24 0.62
CA ALA A 48 -18.43 8.38 1.35
C ALA A 48 -17.96 7.92 2.74
N PRO A 49 -16.75 8.32 3.18
CA PRO A 49 -16.24 7.94 4.49
C PRO A 49 -17.16 8.51 5.59
N PRO A 50 -17.33 7.79 6.70
CA PRO A 50 -18.13 8.28 7.82
C PRO A 50 -17.44 9.49 8.47
N SER A 51 -18.24 10.47 8.91
CA SER A 51 -17.75 11.69 9.56
C SER A 51 -17.50 11.55 11.07
N ASP A 52 -18.05 10.50 11.69
CA ASP A 52 -17.85 10.21 13.12
C ASP A 52 -16.48 9.53 13.34
N VAL A 53 -15.68 10.03 14.29
CA VAL A 53 -14.31 9.55 14.55
C VAL A 53 -14.26 8.04 14.79
N ALA A 54 -15.16 7.50 15.63
CA ALA A 54 -15.16 6.07 15.95
C ALA A 54 -15.55 5.20 14.76
N ARG A 55 -16.47 5.67 13.91
CA ARG A 55 -16.80 5.01 12.64
C ARG A 55 -15.69 5.16 11.61
N LEU A 56 -14.99 6.29 11.56
CA LEU A 56 -13.89 6.53 10.62
C LEU A 56 -12.67 5.67 10.96
N VAL A 57 -12.27 5.57 12.23
CA VAL A 57 -11.21 4.65 12.67
C VAL A 57 -11.54 3.21 12.26
N ARG A 58 -12.78 2.77 12.48
CA ARG A 58 -13.22 1.44 12.08
C ARG A 58 -13.18 1.25 10.56
N HIS A 59 -13.64 2.25 9.81
CA HIS A 59 -13.57 2.25 8.36
C HIS A 59 -12.11 2.12 7.88
N ILE A 60 -11.18 2.91 8.44
CA ILE A 60 -9.76 2.85 8.11
C ILE A 60 -9.18 1.43 8.33
N ARG A 61 -9.45 0.84 9.50
CA ARG A 61 -9.01 -0.53 9.82
C ARG A 61 -9.56 -1.58 8.87
N ASP A 62 -10.87 -1.55 8.66
CA ASP A 62 -11.58 -2.62 7.94
C ASP A 62 -11.31 -2.58 6.43
N ARG A 63 -11.21 -1.36 5.87
CA ARG A 63 -11.05 -1.10 4.44
C ARG A 63 -9.59 -1.01 4.00
N TYR A 64 -8.71 -0.47 4.83
CA TYR A 64 -7.33 -0.18 4.44
C TYR A 64 -6.33 -1.08 5.19
N HIS A 65 -6.28 -1.08 6.53
CA HIS A 65 -5.20 -1.79 7.27
C HIS A 65 -5.08 -3.26 6.87
N ARG A 66 -6.16 -4.02 7.07
CA ARG A 66 -6.18 -5.45 6.76
C ARG A 66 -5.96 -5.73 5.28
N ALA A 67 -6.63 -4.97 4.40
CA ALA A 67 -6.58 -5.21 2.96
C ALA A 67 -5.20 -4.90 2.36
N LEU A 68 -4.54 -3.84 2.83
CA LEU A 68 -3.24 -3.42 2.31
C LEU A 68 -2.13 -4.41 2.64
N VAL A 69 -2.07 -4.93 3.87
CA VAL A 69 -1.06 -5.93 4.26
C VAL A 69 -1.17 -7.17 3.36
N GLU A 70 -2.39 -7.69 3.15
CA GLU A 70 -2.63 -8.85 2.28
C GLU A 70 -2.25 -8.56 0.81
N VAL A 71 -2.68 -7.41 0.27
CA VAL A 71 -2.41 -7.04 -1.13
C VAL A 71 -0.92 -6.80 -1.38
N ILE A 72 -0.21 -6.16 -0.45
CA ILE A 72 1.24 -5.94 -0.57
C ILE A 72 1.97 -7.27 -0.47
N GLY A 73 1.57 -8.17 0.44
CA GLY A 73 2.14 -9.52 0.53
C GLY A 73 1.99 -10.32 -0.78
N ASP A 74 0.80 -10.29 -1.39
CA ASP A 74 0.55 -10.91 -2.70
C ASP A 74 1.44 -10.24 -3.80
N ALA A 75 1.62 -8.92 -3.75
CA ALA A 75 2.48 -8.19 -4.69
C ALA A 75 3.96 -8.55 -4.52
N VAL A 76 4.47 -8.70 -3.29
CA VAL A 76 5.83 -9.17 -3.01
C VAL A 76 6.05 -10.54 -3.63
N ALA A 77 5.16 -11.50 -3.40
CA ALA A 77 5.29 -12.85 -3.95
C ALA A 77 5.29 -12.86 -5.49
N LEU A 78 4.45 -12.04 -6.12
CA LEU A 78 4.44 -11.88 -7.59
C LEU A 78 5.71 -11.20 -8.10
N ALA A 79 6.21 -10.18 -7.41
CA ALA A 79 7.45 -9.49 -7.76
C ALA A 79 8.67 -10.42 -7.67
N THR A 80 8.77 -11.23 -6.61
CA THR A 80 9.84 -12.23 -6.45
C THR A 80 9.81 -13.27 -7.57
N ALA A 81 8.62 -13.77 -7.95
CA ALA A 81 8.47 -14.68 -9.07
C ALA A 81 8.90 -14.05 -10.40
N CYS A 82 8.49 -12.80 -10.65
CA CYS A 82 8.84 -12.09 -11.88
C CYS A 82 10.32 -11.69 -11.92
N GLU A 83 10.93 -11.27 -10.81
CA GLU A 83 12.38 -10.98 -10.75
C GLU A 83 13.21 -12.19 -11.14
N THR A 84 12.81 -13.38 -10.67
CA THR A 84 13.46 -14.63 -11.05
C THR A 84 13.30 -14.89 -12.55
N ALA A 85 12.06 -14.83 -13.05
CA ALA A 85 11.72 -15.16 -14.44
C ALA A 85 12.29 -14.17 -15.47
N HIS A 86 12.39 -12.88 -15.12
CA HIS A 86 12.82 -11.80 -16.00
C HIS A 86 14.19 -11.23 -15.63
N SER A 87 15.01 -11.98 -14.87
CA SER A 87 16.31 -11.53 -14.38
C SER A 87 17.31 -11.11 -15.47
N GLY A 88 17.14 -11.63 -16.69
CA GLY A 88 17.97 -11.27 -17.85
C GLY A 88 17.40 -10.14 -18.74
N GLU A 89 16.23 -9.60 -18.42
CA GLU A 89 15.55 -8.60 -19.23
C GLU A 89 15.79 -7.19 -18.69
N GLU A 90 16.53 -6.36 -19.44
CA GLU A 90 16.83 -4.96 -19.02
C GLU A 90 15.56 -4.10 -18.80
N ILE A 91 14.47 -4.46 -19.48
CA ILE A 91 13.20 -3.73 -19.36
C ILE A 91 12.49 -4.00 -18.02
N TRP A 92 12.87 -5.06 -17.30
CA TRP A 92 12.31 -5.41 -15.99
C TRP A 92 12.72 -4.39 -14.91
N PRO A 93 11.79 -3.96 -14.04
CA PRO A 93 12.11 -3.09 -12.90
C PRO A 93 12.87 -3.86 -11.81
N HIS A 94 14.18 -4.04 -12.00
CA HIS A 94 15.03 -4.73 -11.03
C HIS A 94 14.96 -4.08 -9.64
N GLY A 95 14.80 -4.90 -8.59
CA GLY A 95 14.66 -4.45 -7.21
C GLY A 95 13.22 -4.08 -6.81
N LEU A 96 12.22 -4.42 -7.63
CA LEU A 96 10.81 -4.21 -7.32
C LEU A 96 10.36 -5.04 -6.11
N SER A 97 10.87 -6.27 -5.93
CA SER A 97 10.52 -7.09 -4.77
C SER A 97 11.01 -6.45 -3.46
N ASP A 98 12.29 -6.07 -3.43
CA ASP A 98 12.90 -5.36 -2.30
C ASP A 98 12.14 -4.05 -2.00
N ARG A 99 11.73 -3.29 -3.03
CA ARG A 99 10.95 -2.07 -2.85
C ARG A 99 9.58 -2.31 -2.22
N LEU A 100 8.88 -3.36 -2.62
CA LEU A 100 7.57 -3.71 -2.05
C LEU A 100 7.70 -4.20 -0.60
N ILE A 101 8.79 -4.89 -0.26
CA ILE A 101 9.11 -5.25 1.13
C ILE A 101 9.33 -3.99 1.98
N GLU A 102 10.08 -3.01 1.49
CA GLU A 102 10.27 -1.74 2.20
C GLU A 102 8.93 -1.00 2.45
N VAL A 103 8.01 -1.04 1.48
CA VAL A 103 6.66 -0.47 1.62
C VAL A 103 5.87 -1.24 2.68
N LEU A 104 5.88 -2.58 2.64
CA LEU A 104 5.18 -3.44 3.60
C LEU A 104 5.65 -3.15 5.03
N GLU A 105 6.95 -3.21 5.29
CA GLU A 105 7.52 -3.01 6.62
C GLU A 105 7.21 -1.61 7.16
N ALA A 106 7.29 -0.58 6.31
CA ALA A 106 6.97 0.79 6.69
C ALA A 106 5.49 0.95 7.05
N LEU A 107 4.60 0.35 6.26
CA LEU A 107 3.16 0.43 6.47
C LEU A 107 2.72 -0.37 7.71
N GLU A 108 3.22 -1.59 7.90
CA GLU A 108 2.87 -2.40 9.07
C GLU A 108 3.28 -1.72 10.37
N HIS A 109 4.51 -1.19 10.44
CA HIS A 109 4.97 -0.46 11.62
C HIS A 109 4.13 0.80 11.88
N HIS A 110 3.75 1.51 10.82
CA HIS A 110 2.89 2.68 10.90
C HIS A 110 1.49 2.33 11.44
N GLN A 111 0.81 1.37 10.81
CA GLN A 111 -0.53 0.92 11.20
C GLN A 111 -0.56 0.32 12.61
N GLN A 112 0.49 -0.42 13.03
CA GLN A 112 0.61 -0.92 14.40
C GLN A 112 0.66 0.23 15.42
N ARG A 113 1.37 1.31 15.11
CA ARG A 113 1.42 2.49 15.98
C ARG A 113 0.09 3.21 16.02
N GLU A 114 -0.60 3.32 14.89
CA GLU A 114 -1.94 3.88 14.85
C GLU A 114 -2.89 3.09 15.74
N ASP A 115 -2.90 1.77 15.58
CA ASP A 115 -3.82 0.88 16.28
C ASP A 115 -3.56 0.80 17.79
N ALA A 116 -2.28 0.78 18.19
CA ALA A 116 -1.88 0.64 19.58
C ALA A 116 -1.88 1.97 20.35
N VAL A 117 -1.68 3.10 19.66
CA VAL A 117 -1.45 4.40 20.33
C VAL A 117 -2.36 5.50 19.79
N VAL A 118 -2.30 5.79 18.49
CA VAL A 118 -2.93 7.00 17.92
C VAL A 118 -4.46 6.92 17.98
N PHE A 119 -5.06 5.86 17.44
CA PHE A 119 -6.50 5.70 17.44
C PHE A 119 -7.09 5.62 18.85
N PRO A 120 -6.52 4.87 19.82
CA PRO A 120 -6.98 4.93 21.21
C PRO A 120 -6.92 6.34 21.82
N MET A 121 -5.86 7.11 21.55
CA MET A 121 -5.73 8.48 22.06
C MET A 121 -6.77 9.44 21.47
N LEU A 122 -7.11 9.27 20.19
CA LEU A 122 -8.14 10.05 19.51
C LEU A 122 -9.54 9.74 20.04
N LEU A 123 -9.85 8.46 20.22
CA LEU A 123 -11.15 8.02 20.76
C LEU A 123 -11.37 8.44 22.22
N ALA A 124 -10.28 8.65 22.97
CA ALA A 124 -10.31 9.14 24.33
C ALA A 124 -10.32 10.68 24.45
N GLU A 125 -10.30 11.42 23.32
CA GLU A 125 -10.32 12.89 23.25
C GLU A 125 -9.26 13.57 24.13
N THR A 126 -8.09 12.95 24.28
CA THR A 126 -7.06 13.47 25.20
C THR A 126 -6.38 14.71 24.61
N PRO A 127 -5.97 15.71 25.43
CA PRO A 127 -5.19 16.87 24.97
C PRO A 127 -3.85 16.51 24.31
N ARG A 128 -3.39 15.26 24.47
CA ARG A 128 -2.17 14.73 23.86
C ARG A 128 -2.36 14.29 22.40
N ALA A 129 -3.60 14.28 21.88
CA ALA A 129 -3.90 13.91 20.49
C ALA A 129 -3.14 14.77 19.47
N ALA A 130 -2.92 16.06 19.77
CA ALA A 130 -2.14 16.98 18.92
C ALA A 130 -0.68 16.52 18.71
N GLY A 131 -0.08 15.90 19.75
CA GLY A 131 1.27 15.35 19.67
C GLY A 131 1.35 14.08 18.81
N ALA A 132 0.27 13.29 18.76
CA ALA A 132 0.20 12.07 17.94
C ALA A 132 0.16 12.40 16.44
N ALA A 133 -0.60 13.43 16.04
CA ALA A 133 -0.69 13.88 14.66
C ALA A 133 0.68 14.25 14.07
N ARG A 134 1.51 14.99 14.82
CA ARG A 134 2.86 15.38 14.38
C ARG A 134 3.82 14.21 14.16
N ILE A 135 3.69 13.14 14.94
CA ILE A 135 4.50 11.92 14.74
C ILE A 135 4.06 11.23 13.44
N MET A 136 2.75 11.21 13.17
CA MET A 136 2.21 10.57 11.96
C MET A 136 2.60 11.32 10.68
N GLU A 137 2.65 12.66 10.71
CA GLU A 137 3.08 13.47 9.55
C GLU A 137 4.47 13.05 9.01
N ALA A 138 5.42 12.79 9.91
CA ALA A 138 6.77 12.36 9.53
C ALA A 138 6.78 10.95 8.92
N GLU A 139 5.96 10.04 9.45
CA GLU A 139 5.80 8.69 8.91
C GLU A 139 5.12 8.71 7.55
N HIS A 140 4.03 9.47 7.39
CA HIS A 140 3.36 9.66 6.11
C HIS A 140 4.30 10.26 5.06
N ALA A 141 5.13 11.25 5.43
CA ALA A 141 6.12 11.80 4.52
C ALA A 141 7.15 10.75 4.07
N ARG A 142 7.55 9.82 4.95
CA ARG A 142 8.40 8.68 4.59
C ARG A 142 7.69 7.72 3.65
N ILE A 143 6.44 7.36 3.96
CA ILE A 143 5.63 6.45 3.14
C ILE A 143 5.41 7.04 1.74
N ARG A 144 5.06 8.33 1.62
CA ARG A 144 4.93 9.05 0.34
C ARG A 144 6.18 8.90 -0.53
N ARG A 145 7.38 9.08 0.04
CA ARG A 145 8.64 8.89 -0.70
C ARG A 145 8.83 7.45 -1.20
N LEU A 146 8.43 6.44 -0.42
CA LEU A 146 8.48 5.05 -0.86
C LEU A 146 7.51 4.80 -2.02
N LEU A 147 6.31 5.38 -1.97
CA LEU A 147 5.32 5.28 -3.04
C LEU A 147 5.76 6.01 -4.32
N ASP A 148 6.35 7.20 -4.21
CA ASP A 148 6.89 7.94 -5.36
C ASP A 148 7.99 7.15 -6.07
N ALA A 149 8.85 6.51 -5.29
CA ALA A 149 9.91 5.65 -5.83
C ALA A 149 9.35 4.37 -6.47
N LEU A 150 8.33 3.74 -5.86
CA LEU A 150 7.62 2.60 -6.46
C LEU A 150 6.95 3.00 -7.79
N HIS A 151 6.30 4.16 -7.84
CA HIS A 151 5.67 4.71 -9.03
C HIS A 151 6.70 4.94 -10.14
N SER A 152 7.83 5.57 -9.81
CA SER A 152 8.93 5.82 -10.76
C SER A 152 9.54 4.51 -11.29
N LEU A 153 9.83 3.57 -10.39
CA LEU A 153 10.41 2.26 -10.72
C LEU A 153 9.53 1.45 -11.68
N THR A 154 8.20 1.59 -11.53
CA THR A 154 7.21 0.88 -12.34
C THR A 154 6.73 1.67 -13.56
N ARG A 155 7.40 2.78 -13.92
CA ARG A 155 7.03 3.67 -15.03
C ARG A 155 5.56 4.12 -14.95
N GLY A 156 5.14 4.54 -13.77
CA GLY A 156 3.76 4.95 -13.53
C GLY A 156 2.76 3.80 -13.49
N PHE A 157 3.22 2.59 -13.14
CA PHE A 157 2.44 1.35 -13.18
C PHE A 157 2.04 0.91 -14.60
N GLU A 158 2.71 1.41 -15.64
CA GLU A 158 2.42 1.05 -17.02
C GLU A 158 3.19 -0.22 -17.44
N ALA A 159 2.45 -1.20 -17.96
CA ALA A 159 3.04 -2.44 -18.45
C ALA A 159 3.74 -2.21 -19.80
N PRO A 160 5.01 -2.62 -19.95
CA PRO A 160 5.67 -2.55 -21.26
C PRO A 160 5.03 -3.52 -22.26
N ALA A 161 5.26 -3.24 -23.55
CA ALA A 161 4.91 -4.18 -24.62
C ALA A 161 5.60 -5.53 -24.36
N GLY A 162 4.82 -6.62 -24.40
CA GLY A 162 5.32 -7.96 -24.13
C GLY A 162 5.32 -8.40 -22.67
N ALA A 163 4.93 -7.53 -21.72
CA ALA A 163 4.79 -7.94 -20.31
C ALA A 163 3.83 -9.13 -20.17
N CYS A 164 4.30 -10.20 -19.52
CA CYS A 164 3.50 -11.41 -19.29
C CYS A 164 2.32 -11.11 -18.35
N ALA A 165 1.33 -12.02 -18.29
CA ALA A 165 0.13 -11.83 -17.47
C ALA A 165 0.43 -11.57 -15.98
N LYS A 166 1.42 -12.29 -15.42
CA LYS A 166 1.88 -12.13 -14.03
C LYS A 166 2.40 -10.73 -13.75
N TRP A 167 3.24 -10.20 -14.65
CA TRP A 167 3.77 -8.85 -14.54
C TRP A 167 2.65 -7.81 -14.63
N ARG A 168 1.69 -7.98 -15.55
CA ARG A 168 0.54 -7.07 -15.63
C ARG A 168 -0.30 -7.06 -14.35
N VAL A 169 -0.55 -8.24 -13.76
CA VAL A 169 -1.25 -8.32 -12.46
C VAL A 169 -0.45 -7.62 -11.37
N LEU A 170 0.87 -7.84 -11.30
CA LEU A 170 1.73 -7.15 -10.34
C LEU A 170 1.61 -5.63 -10.44
N LEU A 171 1.62 -5.06 -11.65
CA LEU A 171 1.47 -3.61 -11.83
C LEU A 171 0.09 -3.09 -11.42
N VAL A 172 -0.97 -3.88 -11.62
CA VAL A 172 -2.31 -3.56 -11.09
C VAL A 172 -2.28 -3.52 -9.56
N LEU A 173 -1.60 -4.46 -8.90
CA LEU A 173 -1.45 -4.44 -7.45
C LEU A 173 -0.64 -3.24 -6.98
N CYS A 174 0.49 -2.93 -7.61
CA CYS A 174 1.30 -1.74 -7.29
C CYS A 174 0.47 -0.45 -7.38
N CYS A 175 -0.34 -0.32 -8.43
CA CYS A 175 -1.25 0.83 -8.59
C CYS A 175 -2.28 0.88 -7.45
N LYS A 176 -2.92 -0.26 -7.15
CA LYS A 176 -3.90 -0.35 -6.05
C LYS A 176 -3.29 0.00 -4.70
N ILE A 177 -2.09 -0.51 -4.39
CA ILE A 177 -1.33 -0.20 -3.17
C ILE A 177 -1.07 1.31 -3.07
N ASN A 178 -0.58 1.91 -4.15
CA ASN A 178 -0.30 3.35 -4.18
C ASN A 178 -1.56 4.20 -3.95
N VAL A 179 -2.66 3.86 -4.61
CA VAL A 179 -3.94 4.59 -4.46
C VAL A 179 -4.50 4.43 -3.04
N ASP A 180 -4.58 3.19 -2.54
CA ASP A 180 -5.21 2.94 -1.24
C ASP A 180 -4.40 3.48 -0.06
N ILE A 181 -3.06 3.39 -0.08
CA ILE A 181 -2.24 3.98 1.00
C ILE A 181 -2.38 5.51 1.00
N ARG A 182 -2.43 6.15 -0.18
CA ARG A 182 -2.62 7.60 -0.29
C ARG A 182 -3.99 8.04 0.20
N GLU A 183 -5.04 7.28 -0.11
CA GLU A 183 -6.38 7.58 0.39
C GLU A 183 -6.50 7.34 1.89
N GLN A 184 -5.89 6.28 2.43
CA GLN A 184 -5.78 6.06 3.88
C GLN A 184 -5.16 7.30 4.56
N MET A 185 -3.96 7.71 4.12
CA MET A 185 -3.27 8.88 4.69
C MET A 185 -4.10 10.17 4.54
N ARG A 186 -4.84 10.33 3.44
CA ARG A 186 -5.73 11.48 3.25
C ARG A 186 -6.87 11.47 4.27
N LEU A 187 -7.52 10.32 4.49
CA LEU A 187 -8.58 10.18 5.49
C LEU A 187 -8.06 10.50 6.90
N GLU A 188 -6.87 10.02 7.22
CA GLU A 188 -6.20 10.32 8.50
C GLU A 188 -5.88 11.82 8.63
N GLU A 189 -5.17 12.39 7.66
CA GLU A 189 -4.69 13.79 7.73
C GLU A 189 -5.82 14.82 7.65
N CYS A 190 -6.83 14.56 6.82
CA CYS A 190 -7.85 15.54 6.47
C CYS A 190 -9.14 15.41 7.26
N GLU A 191 -9.54 14.19 7.57
CA GLU A 191 -10.80 13.94 8.27
C GLU A 191 -10.55 13.63 9.75
N LEU A 192 -9.62 12.71 10.03
CA LEU A 192 -9.40 12.20 11.39
C LEU A 192 -8.58 13.16 12.27
N PHE A 193 -7.53 13.77 11.72
CA PHE A 193 -6.64 14.70 12.42
C PHE A 193 -7.04 16.17 12.23
N SER A 194 -8.25 16.45 11.74
CA SER A 194 -8.69 17.79 11.32
C SER A 194 -8.55 18.87 12.42
N ALA A 195 -8.71 20.15 12.01
CA ALA A 195 -8.25 21.37 12.68
C ALA A 195 -8.54 21.55 14.19
N HIS A 196 -9.41 20.75 14.81
CA HIS A 196 -9.57 20.74 16.28
C HIS A 196 -8.36 20.14 17.02
N ILE A 197 -7.47 19.43 16.30
CA ILE A 197 -6.27 18.79 16.85
C ILE A 197 -4.97 19.47 16.35
N ARG A 198 -5.00 20.13 15.19
CA ARG A 198 -3.84 20.85 14.62
C ARG A 198 -3.84 22.30 15.08
N ASP A 199 -2.97 22.61 16.03
CA ASP A 199 -2.67 23.98 16.44
C ASP A 199 -1.73 24.63 15.42
N THR A 200 -2.20 25.01 14.22
CA THR A 200 -1.62 26.10 13.37
C THR A 200 -2.26 26.28 11.99
N THR A 201 -2.17 27.54 11.54
CA THR A 201 -2.57 28.17 10.28
C THR A 201 -1.55 27.99 9.13
N GLU A 202 -1.29 26.75 8.69
CA GLU A 202 -0.50 26.53 7.46
C GLU A 202 -1.29 25.73 6.43
N ASP A 203 -1.20 26.17 5.18
CA ASP A 203 -2.11 25.84 4.09
C ASP A 203 -2.28 24.33 3.89
N SER A 204 -3.55 23.93 4.00
CA SER A 204 -4.05 22.59 4.04
C SER A 204 -3.62 21.73 2.84
N VAL A 205 -2.89 20.64 3.13
CA VAL A 205 -2.62 19.51 2.20
C VAL A 205 -3.94 18.87 1.70
N CYS A 206 -5.09 19.23 2.28
CA CYS A 206 -6.39 18.62 2.03
C CYS A 206 -7.21 19.26 0.90
N SER A 207 -6.59 20.01 -0.01
CA SER A 207 -7.29 20.39 -1.25
C SER A 207 -7.42 19.18 -2.17
N ALA A 208 -8.65 18.83 -2.57
CA ALA A 208 -9.04 17.66 -3.35
C ALA A 208 -8.40 17.54 -4.76
N ALA A 209 -7.41 18.37 -5.10
CA ALA A 209 -6.83 18.50 -6.43
C ALA A 209 -5.53 17.69 -6.65
N MET A 210 -4.99 16.98 -5.66
CA MET A 210 -3.67 16.33 -5.79
C MET A 210 -3.66 14.91 -6.37
N PHE A 211 -4.82 14.32 -6.71
CA PHE A 211 -4.87 12.98 -7.31
C PHE A 211 -5.49 13.03 -8.71
N ARG A 212 -4.65 13.32 -9.71
CA ARG A 212 -4.86 12.98 -11.13
C ARG A 212 -3.64 12.26 -11.64
#